data_AF-A0A4R3KLC9-F1
#
_entry.id   AF-A0A4R3KLC9-F1
#
_cell.length_a   1.000
_cell.length_b   1.000
_cell.length_c   1.000
_cell.angle_alpha   90.00
_cell.angle_beta   90.00
_cell.angle_gamma   90.00
#
_symmetry.space_group_name_H-M   'P 1'
#
loop_
_entity.id
_entity.type
_entity.pdbx_description
1 polymer ?
#
loop_
_entity_poly.entity_id
_entity_poly.type
_entity_poly.pdbx_seq_one_letter_code
_entity_poly.pdbx_strand_id
1 'polypeptide(L)'
;MRYQAKRLVALALAFTMVFGGSFAFWPGTSVQAATVSSTDISKQAISLIGTPYQYGGASPQTGFDTSGLVYYIYQKSGMNVPRTVKYQAFYGIHVERNQLQAGDVVFFSYKGDYPNFVGIYVGNGQFVSSVSGKVAIHSLTSVYYNSKYFGARRFITDGQAVAKPTTVVSNNTTSNTGSSSSNVPTTTHQSPTLTNQLADAIIQTGLKYWGVDYKFGADYDKDGSYLFDCSSFTQKVYGENGIKLPRSSRQQSTVGTYIKRSDIRKGDLLFFATAGKYVDGKPYVDHVGIAQEVLSNGTIKILHTYKPGLGVTTSMMYPNSGYWNKTFLFAKRVIQ
;
A
#
# COMPACT_ATOMS: atom_id res chain seq x y z
N MET A 1 43.03 -59.88 -20.51
CA MET A 1 44.10 -59.75 -21.54
C MET A 1 43.52 -58.92 -22.68
N ARG A 2 43.96 -57.66 -22.84
CA ARG A 2 44.95 -57.19 -23.84
C ARG A 2 44.37 -57.18 -25.28
N TYR A 3 44.08 -55.98 -25.80
CA TYR A 3 44.83 -55.30 -26.90
C TYR A 3 44.31 -55.73 -28.30
N GLN A 4 44.14 -54.94 -29.38
CA GLN A 4 44.37 -53.55 -29.85
C GLN A 4 43.61 -53.41 -31.19
N ALA A 5 42.96 -52.29 -31.51
CA ALA A 5 43.41 -51.17 -32.35
C ALA A 5 43.90 -51.47 -33.78
N LYS A 6 43.37 -50.71 -34.77
CA LYS A 6 44.09 -49.81 -35.72
C LYS A 6 43.08 -49.22 -36.75
N ARG A 7 42.88 -47.89 -36.74
CA ARG A 7 43.42 -46.83 -37.65
C ARG A 7 42.64 -46.69 -38.99
N LEU A 8 41.85 -45.62 -39.16
CA LEU A 8 42.18 -44.28 -39.71
C LEU A 8 42.50 -44.28 -41.22
N VAL A 9 41.62 -43.65 -42.02
CA VAL A 9 41.99 -42.70 -43.10
C VAL A 9 40.93 -41.61 -43.16
N ALA A 10 41.40 -40.36 -43.11
CA ALA A 10 40.63 -39.13 -43.25
C ALA A 10 40.44 -38.75 -44.73
N LEU A 11 39.33 -38.10 -45.07
CA LEU A 11 39.29 -37.18 -46.20
C LEU A 11 38.54 -35.92 -45.75
N ALA A 12 39.28 -34.82 -45.68
CA ALA A 12 38.78 -33.49 -45.40
C ALA A 12 38.19 -32.88 -46.68
N LEU A 13 36.98 -32.35 -46.58
CA LEU A 13 36.44 -31.40 -47.54
C LEU A 13 36.03 -30.15 -46.76
N ALA A 14 36.80 -29.09 -46.97
CA ALA A 14 36.58 -27.77 -46.40
C ALA A 14 35.32 -27.16 -47.01
N PHE A 15 34.37 -26.72 -46.18
CA PHE A 15 33.30 -25.82 -46.57
C PHE A 15 33.42 -24.55 -45.75
N THR A 16 33.85 -23.48 -46.42
CA THR A 16 33.95 -22.13 -45.88
C THR A 16 32.56 -21.60 -45.51
N MET A 17 32.37 -21.34 -44.22
CA MET A 17 31.19 -20.68 -43.66
C MET A 17 31.35 -19.17 -43.88
N VAL A 18 30.56 -18.58 -44.77
CA VAL A 18 30.37 -17.12 -44.82
C VAL A 18 29.01 -16.81 -44.19
N PHE A 19 29.08 -16.11 -43.06
CA PHE A 19 27.96 -15.50 -42.37
C PHE A 19 27.31 -14.42 -43.26
N GLY A 20 26.04 -14.63 -43.61
CA GLY A 20 25.17 -13.63 -44.23
C GLY A 20 23.78 -13.73 -43.61
N GLY A 21 23.66 -13.39 -42.33
CA GLY A 21 22.41 -13.48 -41.59
C GLY A 21 21.39 -12.46 -42.07
N SER A 22 20.41 -12.90 -42.85
CA SER A 22 19.12 -12.22 -42.98
C SER A 22 18.19 -12.82 -41.93
N PHE A 23 18.01 -12.13 -40.81
CA PHE A 23 16.99 -12.47 -39.82
C PHE A 23 15.62 -12.23 -40.45
N ALA A 24 15.00 -13.30 -40.94
CA ALA A 24 13.58 -13.30 -41.29
C ALA A 24 12.77 -13.08 -40.00
N PHE A 25 12.20 -11.88 -39.88
CA PHE A 25 11.22 -11.55 -38.86
C PHE A 25 10.00 -12.46 -39.03
N TRP A 26 9.87 -13.47 -38.18
CA TRP A 26 8.61 -14.18 -38.01
C TRP A 26 7.72 -13.29 -37.15
N PRO A 27 6.53 -12.84 -37.60
CA PRO A 27 5.62 -12.13 -36.72
C PRO A 27 5.12 -13.15 -35.70
N GLY A 28 5.66 -13.08 -34.48
CA GLY A 28 5.11 -13.79 -33.34
C GLY A 28 3.66 -13.33 -33.17
N THR A 29 2.72 -14.26 -33.14
CA THR A 29 1.37 -14.00 -32.67
C THR A 29 1.48 -13.49 -31.23
N SER A 30 1.27 -12.19 -31.04
CA SER A 30 1.09 -11.59 -29.73
C SER A 30 -0.14 -12.23 -29.11
N VAL A 31 0.05 -13.09 -28.10
CA VAL A 31 -1.04 -13.52 -27.23
C VAL A 31 -1.48 -12.26 -26.48
N GLN A 32 -2.54 -11.62 -26.94
CA GLN A 32 -3.19 -10.53 -26.23
C GLN A 32 -3.68 -11.10 -24.90
N ALA A 33 -3.02 -10.74 -23.79
CA ALA A 33 -3.50 -11.10 -22.46
C ALA A 33 -4.94 -10.60 -22.32
N ALA A 34 -5.87 -11.48 -21.96
CA ALA A 34 -7.27 -11.12 -21.77
C ALA A 34 -7.37 -9.98 -20.75
N THR A 35 -7.80 -8.80 -21.19
CA THR A 35 -8.03 -7.65 -20.32
C THR A 35 -9.21 -7.95 -19.40
N VAL A 36 -8.99 -8.01 -18.10
CA VAL A 36 -10.05 -8.24 -17.11
C VAL A 36 -10.87 -6.95 -17.00
N SER A 37 -12.12 -6.96 -17.43
CA SER A 37 -12.98 -5.78 -17.30
C SER A 37 -13.62 -5.72 -15.91
N SER A 38 -13.81 -4.52 -15.37
CA SER A 38 -14.58 -4.28 -14.13
C SER A 38 -16.02 -4.78 -14.23
N THR A 39 -16.60 -4.78 -15.45
CA THR A 39 -17.88 -5.39 -15.74
C THR A 39 -17.90 -6.89 -15.49
N ASP A 40 -16.78 -7.59 -15.71
CA ASP A 40 -16.70 -9.04 -15.52
C ASP A 40 -16.66 -9.41 -14.04
N ILE A 41 -16.03 -8.58 -13.20
CA ILE A 41 -16.03 -8.74 -11.74
C ILE A 41 -17.46 -8.66 -11.18
N SER A 42 -18.23 -7.64 -11.59
CA SER A 42 -19.61 -7.47 -11.11
C SER A 42 -20.53 -8.62 -11.56
N LYS A 43 -20.40 -9.07 -12.82
CA LYS A 43 -21.15 -10.23 -13.34
C LYS A 43 -20.82 -11.52 -12.59
N GLN A 44 -19.53 -11.76 -12.31
CA GLN A 44 -19.10 -12.91 -11.52
C GLN A 44 -19.69 -12.87 -10.11
N ALA A 45 -19.70 -11.70 -9.45
CA ALA A 45 -20.33 -11.55 -8.14
C ALA A 45 -21.83 -11.91 -8.18
N ILE A 46 -22.56 -11.41 -9.18
CA ILE A 46 -23.98 -11.73 -9.38
C ILE A 46 -24.18 -13.24 -9.63
N SER A 47 -23.32 -13.89 -10.40
CA SER A 47 -23.42 -15.32 -10.71
C SER A 47 -23.26 -16.24 -9.49
N LEU A 48 -22.67 -15.74 -8.40
CA LEU A 48 -22.45 -16.48 -7.16
C LEU A 48 -23.56 -16.24 -6.12
N ILE A 49 -24.59 -15.44 -6.44
CA ILE A 49 -25.74 -15.25 -5.55
C ILE A 49 -26.37 -16.60 -5.22
N GLY A 50 -26.64 -16.83 -3.94
CA GLY A 50 -27.17 -18.08 -3.42
C GLY A 50 -26.12 -19.03 -2.85
N THR A 51 -24.83 -18.88 -3.18
CA THR A 51 -23.78 -19.72 -2.57
C THR A 51 -23.76 -19.54 -1.04
N PRO A 52 -23.68 -20.61 -0.23
CA PRO A 52 -23.71 -20.51 1.23
C PRO A 52 -22.59 -19.64 1.82
N TYR A 53 -22.89 -19.00 2.94
CA TYR A 53 -21.87 -18.36 3.77
C TYR A 53 -21.08 -19.43 4.51
N GLN A 54 -19.76 -19.28 4.52
CA GLN A 54 -18.86 -20.12 5.30
C GLN A 54 -17.73 -19.26 5.86
N TYR A 55 -17.56 -19.26 7.18
CA TYR A 55 -16.45 -18.53 7.81
C TYR A 55 -15.10 -19.10 7.34
N GLY A 56 -14.21 -18.24 6.84
CA GLY A 56 -12.95 -18.66 6.21
C GLY A 56 -13.11 -19.21 4.78
N GLY A 57 -14.33 -19.34 4.28
CA GLY A 57 -14.64 -19.90 2.96
C GLY A 57 -14.20 -18.98 1.81
N ALA A 58 -13.67 -19.58 0.75
CA ALA A 58 -13.17 -18.88 -0.44
C ALA A 58 -13.43 -19.68 -1.74
N SER A 59 -14.46 -20.55 -1.76
CA SER A 59 -14.80 -21.33 -2.96
C SER A 59 -16.31 -21.52 -3.11
N PRO A 60 -16.84 -21.68 -4.34
CA PRO A 60 -18.26 -21.97 -4.55
C PRO A 60 -18.73 -23.28 -3.89
N GLN A 61 -17.83 -24.26 -3.76
CA GLN A 61 -18.16 -25.59 -3.24
C GLN A 61 -18.29 -25.60 -1.72
N THR A 62 -17.41 -24.87 -1.03
CA THR A 62 -17.40 -24.81 0.45
C THR A 62 -18.11 -23.59 1.00
N GLY A 63 -18.48 -22.64 0.16
CA GLY A 63 -19.06 -21.37 0.55
C GLY A 63 -18.02 -20.25 0.70
N PHE A 64 -18.53 -19.05 0.96
CA PHE A 64 -17.73 -17.82 1.03
C PHE A 64 -17.93 -17.09 2.36
N ASP A 65 -16.86 -16.55 2.93
CA ASP A 65 -16.98 -15.34 3.76
C ASP A 65 -16.93 -14.08 2.89
N THR A 66 -17.16 -12.92 3.50
CA THR A 66 -17.24 -11.62 2.80
C THR A 66 -15.99 -11.35 1.95
N SER A 67 -14.81 -11.48 2.55
CA SER A 67 -13.53 -11.27 1.88
C SER A 67 -13.12 -12.42 0.95
N GLY A 68 -13.58 -13.64 1.23
CA GLY A 68 -13.33 -14.84 0.44
C GLY A 68 -14.07 -14.82 -0.89
N LEU A 69 -15.28 -14.23 -0.92
CA LEU A 69 -16.00 -13.97 -2.17
C LEU A 69 -15.21 -13.04 -3.08
N VAL A 70 -14.75 -11.90 -2.55
CA VAL A 70 -13.91 -10.94 -3.29
C VAL A 70 -12.63 -11.62 -3.76
N TYR A 71 -11.93 -12.29 -2.85
CA TYR A 71 -10.69 -13.00 -3.14
C TYR A 71 -10.84 -13.99 -4.29
N TYR A 72 -11.86 -14.84 -4.25
CA TYR A 72 -12.13 -15.83 -5.29
C TYR A 72 -12.40 -15.22 -6.66
N ILE A 73 -13.26 -14.20 -6.74
CA ILE A 73 -13.64 -13.57 -8.02
C ILE A 73 -12.41 -12.93 -8.68
N TYR A 74 -11.60 -12.24 -7.89
CA TYR A 74 -10.37 -11.62 -8.40
C TYR A 74 -9.32 -12.67 -8.76
N GLN A 75 -9.12 -13.73 -7.98
CA GLN A 75 -8.22 -14.84 -8.35
C GLN A 75 -8.63 -15.56 -9.62
N LYS A 76 -9.93 -15.85 -9.77
CA LYS A 76 -10.49 -16.45 -10.99
C LYS A 76 -10.26 -15.55 -12.22
N SER A 77 -10.17 -14.24 -11.99
CA SER A 77 -9.84 -13.24 -12.99
C SER A 77 -8.33 -13.01 -13.12
N GLY A 78 -7.48 -13.91 -12.61
CA GLY A 78 -6.02 -13.82 -12.73
C GLY A 78 -5.34 -12.80 -11.80
N MET A 79 -6.07 -12.27 -10.81
CA MET A 79 -5.56 -11.26 -9.88
C MET A 79 -5.30 -11.80 -8.49
N ASN A 80 -4.08 -11.57 -7.98
CA ASN A 80 -3.74 -11.84 -6.59
C ASN A 80 -4.13 -10.65 -5.71
N VAL A 81 -5.23 -10.80 -4.98
CA VAL A 81 -5.69 -9.82 -4.00
C VAL A 81 -5.52 -10.38 -2.58
N PRO A 82 -5.42 -9.52 -1.54
CA PRO A 82 -5.31 -10.00 -0.18
C PRO A 82 -6.55 -10.80 0.27
N ARG A 83 -6.35 -11.80 1.15
CA ARG A 83 -7.44 -12.69 1.59
C ARG A 83 -8.41 -12.04 2.58
N THR A 84 -7.99 -11.05 3.37
CA THR A 84 -8.78 -10.51 4.48
C THR A 84 -9.31 -9.11 4.19
N VAL A 85 -10.47 -8.76 4.77
CA VAL A 85 -11.07 -7.42 4.66
C VAL A 85 -10.07 -6.32 5.04
N LYS A 86 -9.31 -6.55 6.13
CA LYS A 86 -8.28 -5.62 6.65
C LYS A 86 -7.32 -5.17 5.56
N TYR A 87 -6.85 -6.11 4.72
CA TYR A 87 -5.89 -5.82 3.66
C TYR A 87 -6.55 -5.39 2.35
N GLN A 88 -7.72 -5.97 2.01
CA GLN A 88 -8.48 -5.57 0.82
C GLN A 88 -8.89 -4.09 0.85
N ALA A 89 -9.24 -3.57 2.03
CA ALA A 89 -9.69 -2.18 2.22
C ALA A 89 -8.63 -1.13 1.87
N PHE A 90 -7.40 -1.53 1.59
CA PHE A 90 -6.28 -0.67 1.23
C PHE A 90 -5.53 -1.18 0.00
N TYR A 91 -6.07 -2.19 -0.68
CA TYR A 91 -5.59 -2.66 -1.97
C TYR A 91 -6.20 -1.82 -3.10
N GLY A 92 -5.46 -1.63 -4.20
CA GLY A 92 -5.92 -0.81 -5.33
C GLY A 92 -6.00 0.69 -5.02
N ILE A 93 -6.82 1.41 -5.81
CA ILE A 93 -6.97 2.86 -5.76
C ILE A 93 -8.19 3.24 -4.92
N HIS A 94 -8.11 4.32 -4.13
CA HIS A 94 -9.29 4.86 -3.43
C HIS A 94 -10.35 5.34 -4.42
N VAL A 95 -11.62 5.03 -4.15
CA VAL A 95 -12.74 5.52 -4.94
C VAL A 95 -13.68 6.30 -4.03
N GLU A 96 -13.94 7.54 -4.41
CA GLU A 96 -14.97 8.36 -3.78
C GLU A 96 -16.35 7.75 -4.02
N ARG A 97 -17.26 7.89 -3.06
CA ARG A 97 -18.57 7.21 -3.12
C ARG A 97 -19.41 7.60 -4.35
N ASN A 98 -19.27 8.85 -4.81
CA ASN A 98 -19.94 9.35 -6.02
C ASN A 98 -19.24 8.95 -7.33
N GLN A 99 -18.08 8.27 -7.27
CA GLN A 99 -17.30 7.78 -8.40
C GLN A 99 -17.33 6.24 -8.51
N LEU A 100 -18.20 5.59 -7.73
CA LEU A 100 -18.36 4.14 -7.72
C LEU A 100 -18.77 3.62 -9.10
N GLN A 101 -18.04 2.61 -9.57
CA GLN A 101 -18.28 1.87 -10.80
C GLN A 101 -18.44 0.39 -10.48
N ALA A 102 -19.27 -0.30 -11.27
CA ALA A 102 -19.45 -1.74 -11.11
C ALA A 102 -18.09 -2.46 -11.15
N GLY A 103 -17.86 -3.35 -10.20
CA GLY A 103 -16.57 -4.03 -9.96
C GLY A 103 -15.74 -3.42 -8.82
N ASP A 104 -16.00 -2.18 -8.41
CA ASP A 104 -15.36 -1.58 -7.23
C ASP A 104 -15.71 -2.37 -5.97
N VAL A 105 -14.78 -2.39 -5.02
CA VAL A 105 -14.95 -3.09 -3.74
C VAL A 105 -15.33 -2.08 -2.67
N VAL A 106 -16.47 -2.28 -2.03
CA VAL A 106 -17.01 -1.41 -0.97
C VAL A 106 -16.76 -2.02 0.39
N PHE A 107 -16.38 -1.19 1.36
CA PHE A 107 -15.98 -1.59 2.70
C PHE A 107 -16.87 -0.92 3.74
N PHE A 108 -17.06 -1.63 4.86
CA PHE A 108 -17.90 -1.18 5.95
C PHE A 108 -17.26 -1.50 7.31
N SER A 109 -17.58 -0.69 8.32
CA SER A 109 -17.09 -0.83 9.68
C SER A 109 -18.23 -0.81 10.69
N TYR A 110 -18.41 -1.89 11.45
CA TYR A 110 -19.46 -1.95 12.49
C TYR A 110 -19.20 -1.00 13.67
N LYS A 111 -17.93 -0.81 14.05
CA LYS A 111 -17.49 -0.02 15.21
C LYS A 111 -16.87 1.33 14.85
N GLY A 112 -16.62 1.62 13.56
CA GLY A 112 -16.04 2.86 13.06
C GLY A 112 -14.50 2.87 13.01
N ASP A 113 -13.84 1.98 13.76
CA ASP A 113 -12.37 2.01 13.90
C ASP A 113 -11.61 1.38 12.72
N TYR A 114 -12.18 0.35 12.09
CA TYR A 114 -11.56 -0.39 10.97
C TYR A 114 -12.59 -1.16 10.12
N PRO A 115 -12.33 -1.39 8.83
CA PRO A 115 -13.23 -2.15 7.96
C PRO A 115 -13.19 -3.63 8.33
N ASN A 116 -14.37 -4.21 8.58
CA ASN A 116 -14.54 -5.62 8.95
C ASN A 116 -15.61 -6.31 8.10
N PHE A 117 -16.14 -5.60 7.11
CA PHE A 117 -17.11 -6.11 6.16
C PHE A 117 -16.80 -5.54 4.75
N VAL A 118 -17.04 -6.36 3.71
CA VAL A 118 -16.69 -6.02 2.32
C VAL A 118 -17.73 -6.59 1.34
N GLY A 119 -17.91 -5.93 0.20
CA GLY A 119 -18.67 -6.46 -0.92
C GLY A 119 -18.22 -5.86 -2.26
N ILE A 120 -18.72 -6.42 -3.36
CA ILE A 120 -18.45 -5.92 -4.72
C ILE A 120 -19.63 -5.06 -5.16
N TYR A 121 -19.37 -3.81 -5.51
CA TYR A 121 -20.35 -2.91 -6.06
C TYR A 121 -20.78 -3.38 -7.46
N VAL A 122 -22.09 -3.45 -7.70
CA VAL A 122 -22.67 -3.96 -8.94
C VAL A 122 -23.48 -2.90 -9.71
N GLY A 123 -23.34 -1.62 -9.32
CA GLY A 123 -24.09 -0.51 -9.90
C GLY A 123 -25.38 -0.19 -9.14
N ASN A 124 -26.04 0.91 -9.50
CA ASN A 124 -27.35 1.33 -8.98
C ASN A 124 -27.45 1.39 -7.44
N GLY A 125 -26.35 1.75 -6.75
CA GLY A 125 -26.33 1.77 -5.29
C GLY A 125 -26.35 0.39 -4.64
N GLN A 126 -26.09 -0.69 -5.39
CA GLN A 126 -26.14 -2.07 -4.91
C GLN A 126 -24.76 -2.72 -4.86
N PHE A 127 -24.59 -3.67 -3.95
CA PHE A 127 -23.38 -4.48 -3.83
C PHE A 127 -23.72 -5.92 -3.47
N VAL A 128 -22.84 -6.85 -3.84
CA VAL A 128 -22.95 -8.28 -3.52
C VAL A 128 -21.94 -8.65 -2.44
N SER A 129 -22.39 -9.38 -1.42
CA SER A 129 -21.53 -9.91 -0.35
C SER A 129 -22.09 -11.22 0.22
N SER A 130 -21.28 -11.94 0.99
CA SER A 130 -21.67 -13.16 1.71
C SER A 130 -21.75 -12.87 3.20
N VAL A 131 -22.95 -12.73 3.76
CA VAL A 131 -23.12 -12.31 5.18
C VAL A 131 -24.33 -12.93 5.88
N SER A 132 -25.47 -13.01 5.21
CA SER A 132 -26.73 -13.48 5.79
C SER A 132 -26.98 -14.94 5.43
N GLY A 133 -26.01 -15.82 5.73
CA GLY A 133 -26.08 -17.25 5.44
C GLY A 133 -25.82 -17.63 3.98
N LYS A 134 -25.77 -16.65 3.07
CA LYS A 134 -25.45 -16.84 1.65
C LYS A 134 -24.94 -15.56 1.01
N VAL A 135 -24.40 -15.69 -0.20
CA VAL A 135 -24.13 -14.58 -1.12
C VAL A 135 -25.46 -13.96 -1.54
N ALA A 136 -25.60 -12.65 -1.34
CA ALA A 136 -26.81 -11.91 -1.66
C ALA A 136 -26.49 -10.48 -2.10
N ILE A 137 -27.48 -9.83 -2.72
CA ILE A 137 -27.43 -8.43 -3.07
C ILE A 137 -27.94 -7.56 -1.92
N HIS A 138 -27.29 -6.43 -1.71
CA HIS A 138 -27.57 -5.47 -0.66
C HIS A 138 -27.57 -4.05 -1.23
N SER A 139 -28.25 -3.13 -0.55
CA SER A 139 -28.29 -1.71 -0.95
C SER A 139 -27.40 -0.85 -0.07
N LEU A 140 -26.58 0.00 -0.68
CA LEU A 140 -25.83 1.09 -0.04
C LEU A 140 -26.73 2.20 0.49
N THR A 141 -27.96 2.30 0.01
CA THR A 141 -28.95 3.29 0.49
C THR A 141 -29.73 2.80 1.70
N SER A 142 -29.60 1.53 2.09
CA SER A 142 -30.22 1.05 3.32
C SER A 142 -29.61 1.77 4.52
N VAL A 143 -30.45 2.12 5.51
CA VAL A 143 -30.01 2.82 6.73
C VAL A 143 -28.83 2.10 7.37
N TYR A 144 -28.89 0.77 7.44
CA TYR A 144 -27.85 -0.07 8.02
C TYR A 144 -26.50 0.11 7.30
N TYR A 145 -26.42 -0.19 6.00
CA TYR A 145 -25.16 -0.15 5.27
C TYR A 145 -24.66 1.28 5.04
N ASN A 146 -25.57 2.24 4.89
CA ASN A 146 -25.21 3.64 4.77
C ASN A 146 -24.48 4.15 6.02
N SER A 147 -24.97 3.82 7.22
CA SER A 147 -24.36 4.23 8.49
C SER A 147 -23.00 3.57 8.77
N LYS A 148 -22.69 2.46 8.09
CA LYS A 148 -21.47 1.68 8.28
C LYS A 148 -20.47 1.82 7.14
N TYR A 149 -20.79 2.59 6.11
CA TYR A 149 -19.92 2.76 4.94
C TYR A 149 -18.56 3.34 5.36
N PHE A 150 -17.50 2.61 5.04
CA PHE A 150 -16.13 2.99 5.37
C PHE A 150 -15.40 3.60 4.17
N GLY A 151 -15.69 3.12 2.96
CA GLY A 151 -15.07 3.61 1.73
C GLY A 151 -15.10 2.56 0.63
N ALA A 152 -14.46 2.88 -0.50
CA ALA A 152 -14.33 1.95 -1.62
C ALA A 152 -12.92 1.94 -2.23
N ARG A 153 -12.62 0.83 -2.92
CA ARG A 153 -11.39 0.62 -3.66
C ARG A 153 -11.66 0.07 -5.05
N ARG A 154 -10.86 0.51 -6.02
CA ARG A 154 -10.82 -0.04 -7.37
C ARG A 154 -9.56 -0.87 -7.53
N PHE A 155 -9.73 -2.16 -7.79
CA PHE A 155 -8.61 -3.09 -7.93
C PHE A 155 -8.11 -3.20 -9.38
N ILE A 156 -8.88 -2.74 -10.36
CA ILE A 156 -8.56 -2.81 -11.80
C ILE A 156 -8.60 -1.40 -12.41
N THR A 157 -7.55 -1.00 -13.12
CA THR A 157 -7.57 0.14 -14.05
C THR A 157 -7.02 -0.32 -15.39
N ASP A 158 -7.71 0.04 -16.48
CA ASP A 158 -7.31 -0.24 -17.87
C ASP A 158 -7.07 -1.72 -18.20
N GLY A 159 -7.88 -2.62 -17.63
CA GLY A 159 -7.82 -4.06 -17.91
C GLY A 159 -6.60 -4.77 -17.30
N GLN A 160 -5.80 -4.07 -16.51
CA GLN A 160 -4.65 -4.59 -15.78
C GLN A 160 -4.92 -4.56 -14.28
N ALA A 161 -4.41 -5.58 -13.58
CA ALA A 161 -4.39 -5.59 -12.14
C ALA A 161 -3.68 -4.34 -11.63
N VAL A 162 -4.34 -3.55 -10.77
CA VAL A 162 -3.64 -2.50 -10.05
C VAL A 162 -2.78 -3.18 -9.00
N ALA A 163 -1.54 -3.49 -9.38
CA ALA A 163 -0.49 -3.68 -8.38
C ALA A 163 -0.45 -2.41 -7.52
N LYS A 164 -0.20 -2.58 -6.21
CA LYS A 164 -0.01 -1.52 -5.21
C LYS A 164 0.49 -0.21 -5.86
N PRO A 165 -0.11 0.97 -5.59
CA PRO A 165 0.09 2.16 -6.40
C PRO A 165 1.58 2.47 -6.63
N THR A 166 2.05 2.21 -7.85
CA THR A 166 3.33 2.69 -8.36
C THR A 166 3.00 3.93 -9.18
N THR A 167 3.20 5.10 -8.58
CA THR A 167 3.04 6.37 -9.28
C THR A 167 4.11 6.47 -10.36
N VAL A 168 3.71 6.33 -11.62
CA VAL A 168 4.48 6.88 -12.75
C VAL A 168 4.34 8.39 -12.65
N VAL A 169 5.37 9.06 -12.13
CA VAL A 169 5.51 10.50 -12.26
C VAL A 169 5.91 10.77 -13.71
N SER A 170 4.94 11.15 -14.53
CA SER A 170 5.21 11.61 -15.89
C SER A 170 5.76 13.04 -15.81
N ASN A 171 7.08 13.18 -15.90
CA ASN A 171 7.75 14.47 -16.01
C ASN A 171 7.50 15.04 -17.41
N ASN A 172 6.51 15.91 -17.54
CA ASN A 172 6.31 16.65 -18.79
C ASN A 172 7.37 17.77 -18.88
N THR A 173 8.50 17.45 -19.52
CA THR A 173 9.55 18.42 -19.84
C THR A 173 9.14 19.18 -21.09
N THR A 174 8.60 20.39 -20.92
CA THR A 174 8.51 21.34 -22.04
C THR A 174 9.84 22.08 -22.10
N SER A 175 10.64 21.77 -23.11
CA SER A 175 11.85 22.48 -23.47
C SER A 175 11.53 23.92 -23.82
N ASN A 176 12.09 24.86 -23.05
CA ASN A 176 12.24 26.24 -23.50
C ASN A 176 13.71 26.63 -23.39
N THR A 177 14.33 26.80 -24.56
CA THR A 177 15.68 27.26 -24.79
C THR A 177 15.81 28.75 -24.49
N GLY A 178 16.77 29.14 -23.66
CA GLY A 178 17.14 30.55 -23.45
C GLY A 178 18.26 30.71 -22.43
N SER A 179 19.50 30.82 -22.91
CA SER A 179 20.72 31.14 -22.15
C SER A 179 20.60 32.45 -21.36
N SER A 180 21.14 32.49 -20.13
CA SER A 180 22.23 33.41 -19.74
C SER A 180 22.72 33.17 -18.29
N SER A 181 24.03 33.35 -18.14
CA SER A 181 24.92 33.08 -17.01
C SER A 181 24.74 34.00 -15.79
N SER A 182 24.86 33.46 -14.57
CA SER A 182 25.79 33.96 -13.54
C SER A 182 25.75 33.09 -12.25
N ASN A 183 26.94 32.70 -11.79
CA ASN A 183 27.19 31.89 -10.60
C ASN A 183 26.98 32.68 -9.30
N VAL A 184 26.11 32.18 -8.42
CA VAL A 184 26.04 32.51 -6.99
C VAL A 184 25.78 31.18 -6.24
N PRO A 185 26.46 30.86 -5.12
CA PRO A 185 26.19 29.61 -4.40
C PRO A 185 24.85 29.70 -3.67
N THR A 186 23.85 29.00 -4.22
CA THR A 186 22.48 28.97 -3.72
C THR A 186 22.34 28.01 -2.52
N THR A 187 22.13 28.55 -1.32
CA THR A 187 21.41 27.84 -0.27
C THR A 187 19.93 27.79 -0.67
N THR A 188 19.49 26.65 -1.20
CA THR A 188 18.13 26.44 -1.70
C THR A 188 17.16 26.23 -0.53
N HIS A 189 16.52 27.30 -0.08
CA HIS A 189 15.24 27.21 0.61
C HIS A 189 14.19 26.77 -0.42
N GLN A 190 13.78 25.49 -0.41
CA GLN A 190 12.71 25.03 -1.27
C GLN A 190 11.40 25.76 -0.95
N SER A 191 10.63 26.06 -1.99
CA SER A 191 9.35 26.77 -1.88
C SER A 191 8.36 25.97 -1.01
N PRO A 192 7.56 26.60 -0.12
CA PRO A 192 6.61 25.95 0.78
C PRO A 192 5.66 24.94 0.10
N THR A 193 5.40 25.10 -1.19
CA THR A 193 4.59 24.20 -2.02
C THR A 193 5.22 22.81 -2.20
N LEU A 194 6.55 22.73 -2.39
CA LEU A 194 7.27 21.46 -2.60
C LEU A 194 7.33 20.63 -1.30
N THR A 195 7.58 21.27 -0.17
CA THR A 195 7.60 20.57 1.13
C THR A 195 6.23 20.02 1.50
N ASN A 196 5.13 20.69 1.14
CA ASN A 196 3.78 20.18 1.33
C ASN A 196 3.47 18.98 0.43
N GLN A 197 3.92 18.99 -0.84
CA GLN A 197 3.79 17.84 -1.74
C GLN A 197 4.57 16.62 -1.25
N LEU A 198 5.78 16.82 -0.73
CA LEU A 198 6.56 15.74 -0.14
C LEU A 198 5.90 15.15 1.11
N ALA A 199 5.35 16.00 1.98
CA ALA A 199 4.59 15.56 3.13
C ALA A 199 3.37 14.72 2.70
N ASP A 200 2.64 15.14 1.66
CA ASP A 200 1.54 14.35 1.09
C ASP A 200 2.00 13.00 0.54
N ALA A 201 3.12 12.97 -0.19
CA ALA A 201 3.69 11.73 -0.72
C ALA A 201 4.12 10.76 0.39
N ILE A 202 4.72 11.27 1.47
CA ILE A 202 5.06 10.49 2.68
C ILE A 202 3.81 9.87 3.30
N ILE A 203 2.74 10.64 3.48
CA ILE A 203 1.49 10.13 4.05
C ILE A 203 0.86 9.09 3.13
N GLN A 204 0.76 9.38 1.83
CA GLN A 204 0.24 8.42 0.86
C GLN A 204 1.04 7.12 0.87
N THR A 205 2.37 7.22 0.94
CA THR A 205 3.28 6.07 1.05
C THR A 205 3.03 5.27 2.32
N GLY A 206 2.91 5.92 3.48
CA GLY A 206 2.57 5.24 4.73
C GLY A 206 1.22 4.55 4.69
N LEU A 207 0.22 5.18 4.07
CA LEU A 207 -1.10 4.58 3.87
C LEU A 207 -1.06 3.36 2.94
N LYS A 208 -0.06 3.23 2.04
CA LYS A 208 0.15 2.00 1.24
C LYS A 208 0.47 0.77 2.10
N TYR A 209 0.89 0.97 3.35
CA TYR A 209 1.24 -0.10 4.29
C TYR A 209 0.18 -0.30 5.37
N TRP A 210 -0.99 0.33 5.26
CA TRP A 210 -2.04 0.18 6.25
C TRP A 210 -2.35 -1.29 6.53
N GLY A 211 -2.45 -1.62 7.81
CA GLY A 211 -2.77 -2.96 8.30
C GLY A 211 -1.60 -3.95 8.27
N VAL A 212 -0.46 -3.65 7.63
CA VAL A 212 0.73 -4.51 7.65
C VAL A 212 1.11 -4.81 9.09
N ASP A 213 1.28 -6.10 9.39
CA ASP A 213 1.34 -6.56 10.76
C ASP A 213 2.58 -6.09 11.51
N TYR A 214 2.39 -5.87 12.80
CA TYR A 214 3.48 -5.47 13.68
C TYR A 214 4.33 -6.68 14.09
N LYS A 215 5.65 -6.55 13.97
CA LYS A 215 6.63 -7.44 14.60
C LYS A 215 7.74 -6.58 15.19
N PHE A 216 7.97 -6.72 16.50
CA PHE A 216 9.06 -6.01 17.18
C PHE A 216 10.40 -6.39 16.55
N GLY A 217 11.23 -5.38 16.24
CA GLY A 217 12.53 -5.58 15.63
C GLY A 217 12.50 -5.91 14.14
N ALA A 218 11.33 -5.84 13.47
CA ALA A 218 11.22 -6.19 12.06
C ALA A 218 12.14 -5.34 11.18
N ASP A 219 13.04 -5.98 10.44
CA ASP A 219 13.94 -5.38 9.47
C ASP A 219 13.32 -5.55 8.08
N TYR A 220 12.89 -4.44 7.46
CA TYR A 220 12.13 -4.49 6.22
C TYR A 220 12.93 -5.12 5.06
N ASP A 221 14.26 -5.01 5.06
CA ASP A 221 15.13 -5.60 4.03
C ASP A 221 15.29 -7.11 4.20
N LYS A 222 15.08 -7.64 5.42
CA LYS A 222 15.34 -9.06 5.75
C LYS A 222 14.07 -9.88 6.02
N ASP A 223 13.06 -9.28 6.63
CA ASP A 223 11.80 -9.94 6.99
C ASP A 223 10.79 -9.96 5.83
N GLY A 224 11.11 -9.30 4.71
CA GLY A 224 10.21 -9.13 3.56
C GLY A 224 9.17 -8.02 3.80
N SER A 225 8.39 -7.71 2.76
CA SER A 225 7.48 -6.54 2.71
C SER A 225 6.26 -6.58 3.64
N TYR A 226 6.19 -7.54 4.57
CA TYR A 226 4.95 -7.90 5.27
C TYR A 226 4.93 -7.60 6.77
N LEU A 227 6.02 -7.12 7.35
CA LEU A 227 6.11 -6.88 8.80
C LEU A 227 6.84 -5.58 9.11
N PHE A 228 6.36 -4.86 10.12
CA PHE A 228 6.99 -3.63 10.60
C PHE A 228 7.07 -3.57 12.13
N ASP A 229 8.13 -2.95 12.65
CA ASP A 229 8.04 -2.22 13.92
C ASP A 229 7.80 -0.74 13.63
N CYS A 230 7.64 0.07 14.68
CA CYS A 230 7.37 1.50 14.52
C CYS A 230 8.45 2.24 13.71
N SER A 231 9.72 1.86 13.90
CA SER A 231 10.88 2.50 13.29
C SER A 231 11.22 1.96 11.90
N SER A 232 11.00 0.68 11.61
CA SER A 232 11.14 0.15 10.25
C SER A 232 9.98 0.60 9.35
N PHE A 233 8.78 0.81 9.90
CA PHE A 233 7.68 1.43 9.16
C PHE A 233 8.06 2.85 8.70
N THR A 234 8.48 3.72 9.63
CA THR A 234 8.89 5.08 9.28
C THR A 234 10.11 5.08 8.35
N GLN A 235 11.10 4.22 8.59
CA GLN A 235 12.25 4.07 7.69
C GLN A 235 11.83 3.72 6.26
N LYS A 236 10.90 2.77 6.10
CA LYS A 236 10.39 2.37 4.79
C LYS A 236 9.63 3.50 4.11
N VAL A 237 8.74 4.18 4.84
CA VAL A 237 7.90 5.26 4.30
C VAL A 237 8.76 6.44 3.81
N TYR A 238 9.70 6.90 4.62
CA TYR A 238 10.56 8.01 4.25
C TYR A 238 11.58 7.59 3.18
N GLY A 239 12.08 6.35 3.23
CA GLY A 239 13.02 5.81 2.24
C GLY A 239 12.44 5.74 0.83
N GLU A 240 11.17 5.34 0.68
CA GLU A 240 10.47 5.38 -0.63
C GLU A 240 10.24 6.81 -1.16
N ASN A 241 10.40 7.82 -0.29
CA ASN A 241 10.36 9.23 -0.65
C ASN A 241 11.74 9.89 -0.63
N GLY A 242 12.82 9.09 -0.73
CA GLY A 242 14.20 9.59 -0.86
C GLY A 242 14.88 10.02 0.44
N ILE A 243 14.23 9.85 1.60
CA ILE A 243 14.75 10.27 2.90
C ILE A 243 15.23 9.06 3.69
N LYS A 244 16.54 8.96 3.90
CA LYS A 244 17.14 7.85 4.66
C LYS A 244 17.02 8.13 6.16
N LEU A 245 16.23 7.30 6.84
CA LEU A 245 16.14 7.31 8.30
C LEU A 245 16.99 6.21 8.93
N PRO A 246 17.57 6.44 10.12
CA PRO A 246 18.19 5.40 10.93
C PRO A 246 17.20 4.28 11.30
N ARG A 247 17.73 3.11 11.66
CA ARG A 247 16.92 1.90 11.86
C ARG A 247 15.97 1.98 13.06
N SER A 248 16.41 2.53 14.19
CA SER A 248 15.63 2.54 15.43
C SER A 248 14.99 3.89 15.73
N SER A 249 13.86 3.90 16.43
CA SER A 249 13.17 5.13 16.88
C SER A 249 14.10 6.05 17.67
N ARG A 250 15.00 5.48 18.47
CA ARG A 250 16.04 6.19 19.23
C ARG A 250 17.05 6.90 18.34
N GLN A 251 17.47 6.26 17.25
CA GLN A 251 18.39 6.90 16.30
C GLN A 251 17.64 7.89 15.40
N GLN A 252 16.40 7.62 15.04
CA GLN A 252 15.57 8.56 14.29
C GLN A 252 15.31 9.85 15.08
N SER A 253 15.22 9.79 16.41
CA SER A 253 15.00 10.97 17.23
C SER A 253 16.21 11.93 17.27
N THR A 254 17.39 11.48 16.84
CA THR A 254 18.61 12.31 16.78
C THR A 254 18.81 13.03 15.45
N VAL A 255 18.05 12.71 14.41
CA VAL A 255 18.16 13.35 13.08
C VAL A 255 17.07 14.39 12.84
N GLY A 256 17.34 15.35 11.95
CA GLY A 256 16.42 16.45 11.63
C GLY A 256 16.32 17.53 12.71
N THR A 257 15.37 18.43 12.52
CA THR A 257 15.20 19.63 13.36
C THR A 257 14.12 19.40 14.41
N TYR A 258 14.35 19.90 15.65
CA TYR A 258 13.33 19.86 16.70
C TYR A 258 12.14 20.76 16.34
N ILE A 259 10.92 20.26 16.56
CA ILE A 259 9.68 21.00 16.26
C ILE A 259 8.89 21.22 17.54
N LYS A 260 8.52 22.49 17.78
CA LYS A 260 7.59 22.85 18.86
C LYS A 260 6.23 22.24 18.57
N ARG A 261 5.50 21.87 19.62
CA ARG A 261 4.19 21.21 19.47
C ARG A 261 3.19 22.01 18.62
N SER A 262 3.19 23.33 18.74
CA SER A 262 2.37 24.25 17.94
C SER A 262 2.70 24.24 16.46
N ASP A 263 3.92 23.84 16.11
CA ASP A 263 4.48 23.95 14.76
C ASP A 263 4.52 22.58 14.07
N ILE A 264 3.99 21.54 14.72
CA ILE A 264 3.84 20.21 14.15
C ILE A 264 2.95 20.31 12.93
N ARG A 265 3.40 19.71 11.83
CA ARG A 265 2.63 19.59 10.60
C ARG A 265 2.72 18.17 10.06
N LYS A 266 1.92 17.92 9.04
CA LYS A 266 1.94 16.69 8.25
C LYS A 266 3.37 16.33 7.83
N GLY A 267 3.75 15.07 8.02
CA GLY A 267 5.09 14.57 7.70
C GLY A 267 6.17 14.83 8.76
N ASP A 268 5.83 15.34 9.94
CA ASP A 268 6.77 15.34 11.08
C ASP A 268 6.80 13.96 11.76
N LEU A 269 7.97 13.58 12.28
CA LEU A 269 8.13 12.39 13.13
C LEU A 269 7.76 12.74 14.56
N LEU A 270 6.92 11.93 15.18
CA LEU A 270 6.44 12.08 16.56
C LEU A 270 7.05 10.98 17.42
N PHE A 271 7.71 11.34 18.51
CA PHE A 271 8.40 10.40 19.39
C PHE A 271 7.69 10.28 20.73
N PHE A 272 7.60 9.05 21.22
CA PHE A 272 6.86 8.70 22.44
C PHE A 272 7.70 7.79 23.35
N ALA A 273 7.34 7.79 24.62
CA ALA A 273 7.81 6.84 25.63
C ALA A 273 6.63 6.05 26.21
N THR A 274 6.76 4.74 26.39
CA THR A 274 5.87 4.01 27.31
C THR A 274 5.83 4.74 28.65
N ALA A 275 4.64 5.08 29.13
CA ALA A 275 4.46 5.91 30.31
C ALA A 275 5.33 5.42 31.49
N GLY A 276 6.19 6.31 32.02
CA GLY A 276 7.07 6.01 33.15
C GLY A 276 8.44 5.43 32.79
N LYS A 277 8.77 5.19 31.51
CA LYS A 277 10.11 4.74 31.12
C LYS A 277 11.08 5.91 30.98
N TYR A 278 12.06 5.93 31.88
CA TYR A 278 13.23 6.81 31.85
C TYR A 278 14.49 5.95 31.84
N VAL A 279 15.51 6.41 31.12
CA VAL A 279 16.87 5.86 31.18
C VAL A 279 17.80 7.03 31.44
N ASP A 280 18.62 6.94 32.49
CA ASP A 280 19.55 7.99 32.93
C ASP A 280 18.90 9.36 33.14
N GLY A 281 17.70 9.37 33.73
CA GLY A 281 16.94 10.61 33.99
C GLY A 281 16.35 11.27 32.74
N LYS A 282 16.48 10.65 31.55
CA LYS A 282 15.96 11.18 30.29
C LYS A 282 14.77 10.34 29.80
N PRO A 283 13.79 10.96 29.13
CA PRO A 283 12.67 10.22 28.54
C PRO A 283 13.18 9.22 27.51
N TYR A 284 12.83 7.95 27.68
CA TYR A 284 13.29 6.87 26.81
C TYR A 284 12.41 6.77 25.57
N VAL A 285 12.93 7.15 24.40
CA VAL A 285 12.22 6.97 23.13
C VAL A 285 12.11 5.48 22.83
N ASP A 286 10.89 4.95 22.84
CA ASP A 286 10.59 3.56 22.47
C ASP A 286 9.59 3.43 21.33
N HIS A 287 8.96 4.54 20.91
CA HIS A 287 8.00 4.53 19.82
C HIS A 287 8.11 5.78 18.94
N VAL A 288 7.81 5.60 17.66
CA VAL A 288 7.79 6.67 16.65
C VAL A 288 6.57 6.53 15.75
N GLY A 289 5.96 7.65 15.39
CA GLY A 289 4.89 7.73 14.40
C GLY A 289 5.06 8.92 13.46
N ILE A 290 4.22 9.00 12.45
CA ILE A 290 4.20 10.10 11.48
C ILE A 290 2.97 10.97 11.76
N ALA A 291 3.14 12.28 11.86
CA ALA A 291 2.02 13.22 11.85
C ALA A 291 1.31 13.13 10.49
N GLN A 292 0.17 12.44 10.45
CA GLN A 292 -0.64 12.26 9.25
C GLN A 292 -1.40 13.53 8.89
N GLU A 293 -1.98 14.18 9.90
CA GLU A 293 -2.81 15.36 9.75
C GLU A 293 -2.90 16.07 11.11
N VAL A 294 -2.96 17.40 11.09
CA VAL A 294 -3.22 18.22 12.26
C VAL A 294 -4.58 18.87 12.06
N LEU A 295 -5.55 18.52 12.90
CA LEU A 295 -6.91 19.04 12.83
C LEU A 295 -6.99 20.45 13.42
N SER A 296 -8.02 21.20 13.05
CA SER A 296 -8.24 22.58 13.52
C SER A 296 -8.36 22.70 15.04
N ASN A 297 -8.80 21.63 15.72
CA ASN A 297 -8.89 21.58 17.18
C ASN A 297 -7.56 21.19 17.86
N GLY A 298 -6.46 21.09 17.12
CA GLY A 298 -5.14 20.69 17.63
C GLY A 298 -4.95 19.18 17.80
N THR A 299 -5.93 18.35 17.45
CA THR A 299 -5.77 16.89 17.44
C THR A 299 -4.84 16.48 16.31
N ILE A 300 -3.86 15.62 16.60
CA ILE A 300 -2.94 15.10 15.60
C ILE A 300 -3.30 13.64 15.29
N LYS A 301 -3.56 13.35 14.01
CA LYS A 301 -3.64 11.97 13.50
C LYS A 301 -2.23 11.42 13.39
N ILE A 302 -1.95 10.30 14.05
CA ILE A 302 -0.65 9.64 14.05
C ILE A 302 -0.74 8.38 13.19
N LEU A 303 0.00 8.32 12.09
CA LEU A 303 0.16 7.11 11.28
C LEU A 303 1.36 6.31 11.79
N HIS A 304 1.13 5.08 12.27
CA HIS A 304 2.15 4.24 12.90
C HIS A 304 1.74 2.77 13.03
N THR A 305 2.62 1.94 13.57
CA THR A 305 2.34 0.57 14.01
C THR A 305 3.04 0.32 15.34
N TYR A 306 2.39 -0.34 16.30
CA TYR A 306 2.92 -0.43 17.67
C TYR A 306 2.56 -1.69 18.45
N LYS A 307 1.68 -2.55 17.94
CA LYS A 307 1.31 -3.79 18.64
C LYS A 307 0.92 -4.91 17.67
N PRO A 308 1.26 -6.18 17.99
CA PRO A 308 0.79 -7.34 17.22
C PRO A 308 -0.73 -7.34 17.07
N GLY A 309 -1.22 -7.79 15.91
CA GLY A 309 -2.64 -7.86 15.60
C GLY A 309 -3.31 -6.55 15.16
N LEU A 310 -2.73 -5.38 15.46
CA LEU A 310 -3.24 -4.10 14.97
C LEU A 310 -2.73 -3.81 13.55
N GLY A 311 -1.41 -3.92 13.37
CA GLY A 311 -0.70 -3.48 12.16
C GLY A 311 -0.59 -1.96 12.04
N VAL A 312 -0.19 -1.47 10.87
CA VAL A 312 -0.15 -0.03 10.56
C VAL A 312 -1.56 0.56 10.63
N THR A 313 -1.70 1.67 11.33
CA THR A 313 -2.99 2.30 11.65
C THR A 313 -2.83 3.80 11.89
N THR A 314 -3.96 4.50 12.03
CA THR A 314 -4.04 5.87 12.53
C THR A 314 -4.52 5.85 13.98
N SER A 315 -3.86 6.60 14.85
CA SER A 315 -4.37 6.92 16.19
C SER A 315 -4.57 8.42 16.37
N MET A 316 -5.49 8.80 17.26
CA MET A 316 -5.73 10.20 17.60
C MET A 316 -4.90 10.61 18.82
N MET A 317 -4.09 11.66 18.67
CA MET A 317 -3.49 12.37 19.79
C MET A 317 -4.29 13.63 20.06
N TYR A 318 -5.25 13.52 20.97
CA TYR A 318 -6.07 14.65 21.41
C TYR A 318 -5.25 15.66 22.20
N PRO A 319 -5.58 16.96 22.13
CA PRO A 319 -4.98 17.95 23.00
C PRO A 319 -5.26 17.59 24.46
N ASN A 320 -4.21 17.60 25.28
CA ASN A 320 -4.30 17.51 26.74
C ASN A 320 -4.96 16.24 27.30
N SER A 321 -5.21 15.20 26.49
CA SER A 321 -5.90 13.99 26.93
C SER A 321 -5.51 12.75 26.12
N GLY A 322 -5.78 11.58 26.69
CA GLY A 322 -5.51 10.30 26.04
C GLY A 322 -4.05 9.84 26.12
N TYR A 323 -3.84 8.57 25.76
CA TYR A 323 -2.56 7.88 25.89
C TYR A 323 -1.45 8.58 25.11
N TRP A 324 -1.68 8.83 23.81
CA TRP A 324 -0.65 9.41 22.93
C TRP A 324 -0.22 10.80 23.35
N ASN A 325 -1.11 11.61 23.92
CA ASN A 325 -0.75 12.91 24.46
C ASN A 325 0.12 12.78 25.73
N LYS A 326 -0.23 11.84 26.62
CA LYS A 326 0.49 11.58 27.88
C LYS A 326 1.90 11.03 27.63
N THR A 327 2.08 10.26 26.57
CA THR A 327 3.37 9.61 26.23
C THR A 327 4.19 10.37 25.21
N PHE A 328 3.67 11.46 24.64
CA PHE A 328 4.38 12.29 23.67
C PHE A 328 5.57 12.99 24.30
N LEU A 329 6.73 12.88 23.67
CA LEU A 329 7.96 13.52 24.13
C LEU A 329 8.25 14.79 23.33
N PHE A 330 8.38 14.65 22.02
CA PHE A 330 8.72 15.73 21.10
C PHE A 330 8.51 15.30 19.65
N ALA A 331 8.63 16.27 18.73
CA ALA A 331 8.58 16.03 17.30
C ALA A 331 9.90 16.44 16.62
N LYS A 332 10.22 15.77 15.50
CA LYS A 332 11.35 16.11 14.62
C LYS A 332 10.87 16.26 13.18
N ARG A 333 11.41 17.22 12.46
CA ARG A 333 11.20 17.39 11.01
C ARG A 333 12.44 16.95 10.25
N VAL A 334 12.23 16.06 9.29
CA VAL A 334 13.28 15.51 8.41
C VAL A 334 13.04 15.84 6.93
N ILE A 335 11.91 16.48 6.62
CA ILE A 335 11.61 17.07 5.31
C ILE A 335 12.09 18.52 5.28
N GLN A 336 12.85 18.88 4.26
CA GLN A 336 13.42 20.23 4.09
C GLN A 336 12.46 21.19 3.40
#